data_AF-A0A2E2UU11-F1
#
_entry.id   AF-A0A2E2UU11-F1
#
_cell.length_a   1.000
_cell.length_b   1.000
_cell.length_c   1.000
_cell.angle_alpha   90.00
_cell.angle_beta   90.00
_cell.angle_gamma   90.00
#
_symmetry.space_group_name_H-M   'P 1'
#
loop_
_entity.id
_entity.type
_entity.pdbx_description
1 polymer ?
#
loop_
_entity_poly.entity_id
_entity_poly.type
_entity_poly.pdbx_seq_one_letter_code
_entity_poly.pdbx_strand_id
1 'polypeptide(L)'
;QKILICGFPHCGTSILKSIIGHIEDVEEIYNEITVITKKSDKKFILGKWPFTHDDFFGKKYKDYIKIFIIRNPLFVFSSLNKRFNYKIPNDHNFVCYINTLTRFIKYKTNPENNIYTIKYEDLFKNNYDELKKILNDIGFQYDDSIFDNSKYTNVLNGARLLDKKPQNNDHKHYRTWQINQPFISNNDISKIDLNEDQIEKIVNNQYVLQIYPDIKSTF
;
A
#
# COMPACT_ATOMS: atom_id res chain seq x y z
N GLN A 1 -18.84 -6.77 -6.47
CA GLN A 1 -17.84 -5.93 -7.17
C GLN A 1 -16.43 -6.36 -6.75
N LYS A 2 -15.46 -6.41 -7.67
CA LYS A 2 -14.07 -6.82 -7.36
C LYS A 2 -13.18 -5.61 -7.11
N ILE A 3 -12.34 -5.68 -6.09
CA ILE A 3 -11.41 -4.61 -5.72
C ILE A 3 -10.00 -5.18 -5.64
N LEU A 4 -9.05 -4.54 -6.30
CA LEU A 4 -7.64 -4.90 -6.26
C LEU A 4 -6.81 -3.73 -5.71
N ILE A 5 -6.13 -3.95 -4.60
CA ILE A 5 -5.09 -3.03 -4.13
C ILE A 5 -3.77 -3.40 -4.79
N CYS A 6 -3.13 -2.42 -5.44
CA CYS A 6 -1.82 -2.60 -6.06
C CYS A 6 -0.92 -1.39 -5.85
N GLY A 7 0.36 -1.53 -6.16
CA GLY A 7 1.35 -0.50 -5.86
C GLY A 7 2.77 -0.96 -6.16
N PHE A 8 3.69 -0.42 -5.37
CA PHE A 8 5.02 -0.97 -5.20
C PHE A 8 5.11 -1.68 -3.83
N PRO A 9 5.92 -2.76 -3.70
CA PRO A 9 6.16 -3.36 -2.39
C PRO A 9 6.60 -2.33 -1.35
N HIS A 10 6.27 -2.55 -0.07
CA HIS A 10 6.61 -1.62 1.02
C HIS A 10 5.88 -0.26 1.00
N CYS A 11 4.90 -0.05 0.11
CA CYS A 11 4.02 1.14 0.10
C CYS A 11 2.78 1.04 1.00
N GLY A 12 2.64 -0.01 1.82
CA GLY A 12 1.51 -0.14 2.74
C GLY A 12 0.28 -0.89 2.19
N THR A 13 0.41 -1.58 1.05
CA THR A 13 -0.69 -2.35 0.43
C THR A 13 -1.42 -3.30 1.39
N SER A 14 -0.71 -4.05 2.25
CA SER A 14 -1.41 -4.89 3.25
C SER A 14 -2.10 -4.11 4.36
N ILE A 15 -1.60 -2.92 4.74
CA ILE A 15 -2.25 -2.10 5.78
C ILE A 15 -3.58 -1.61 5.24
N LEU A 16 -3.57 -1.04 4.02
CA LEU A 16 -4.78 -0.61 3.34
C LEU A 16 -5.77 -1.76 3.13
N LYS A 17 -5.28 -2.95 2.76
CA LYS A 17 -6.13 -4.13 2.62
C LYS A 17 -6.86 -4.46 3.93
N SER A 18 -6.14 -4.51 5.04
CA SER A 18 -6.74 -4.82 6.34
C SER A 18 -7.83 -3.83 6.72
N ILE A 19 -7.58 -2.52 6.58
CA ILE A 19 -8.58 -1.48 6.90
C ILE A 19 -9.85 -1.63 6.06
N ILE A 20 -9.73 -1.89 4.76
CA ILE A 20 -10.91 -2.11 3.90
C ILE A 20 -11.57 -3.44 4.22
N GLY A 21 -10.80 -4.47 4.61
CA GLY A 21 -11.30 -5.77 5.04
C GLY A 21 -12.11 -5.74 6.34
N HIS A 22 -12.01 -4.68 7.13
CA HIS A 22 -12.84 -4.46 8.32
C HIS A 22 -14.28 -4.07 8.00
N ILE A 23 -14.56 -3.63 6.77
CA ILE A 23 -15.91 -3.22 6.34
C ILE A 23 -16.80 -4.46 6.22
N GLU A 24 -17.97 -4.45 6.85
CA GLU A 24 -18.86 -5.61 6.94
C GLU A 24 -19.21 -6.21 5.56
N ASP A 25 -19.43 -5.37 4.56
CA ASP A 25 -19.80 -5.75 3.19
C ASP A 25 -18.62 -6.18 2.30
N VAL A 26 -17.43 -6.38 2.88
CA VAL A 26 -16.20 -6.76 2.19
C VAL A 26 -15.78 -8.18 2.56
N GLU A 27 -15.63 -9.03 1.55
CA GLU A 27 -14.92 -10.30 1.66
C GLU A 27 -13.43 -10.09 1.39
N GLU A 28 -12.59 -10.16 2.42
CA GLU A 28 -11.13 -10.06 2.27
C GLU A 28 -10.49 -11.39 1.83
N ILE A 29 -9.65 -11.35 0.80
CA ILE A 29 -8.71 -12.44 0.50
C ILE A 29 -7.39 -12.19 1.22
N TYR A 30 -7.10 -13.03 2.22
CA TYR A 30 -5.90 -12.89 3.06
C TYR A 30 -4.58 -13.07 2.28
N ASN A 31 -4.60 -13.94 1.26
CA ASN A 31 -3.45 -14.21 0.42
C ASN A 31 -3.22 -13.12 -0.64
N GLU A 32 -1.97 -12.92 -1.03
CA GLU A 32 -1.66 -12.11 -2.22
C GLU A 32 -2.20 -12.79 -3.47
N ILE A 33 -2.95 -12.05 -4.28
CA ILE A 33 -3.66 -12.59 -5.43
C ILE A 33 -3.77 -11.56 -6.55
N THR A 34 -3.61 -12.02 -7.78
CA THR A 34 -3.79 -11.18 -8.98
C THR A 34 -5.20 -11.29 -9.54
N VAL A 35 -5.85 -12.46 -9.46
CA VAL A 35 -7.20 -12.70 -10.01
C VAL A 35 -8.16 -13.20 -8.94
N ILE A 36 -9.28 -12.49 -8.74
CA ILE A 36 -10.32 -12.87 -7.78
C ILE A 36 -11.27 -13.88 -8.44
N THR A 37 -11.16 -15.14 -8.02
CA THR A 37 -12.04 -16.26 -8.42
C THR A 37 -12.99 -16.69 -7.30
N LYS A 38 -12.74 -16.25 -6.06
CA LYS A 38 -13.60 -16.56 -4.90
C LYS A 38 -15.01 -16.03 -5.15
N LYS A 39 -16.00 -16.85 -4.82
CA LYS A 39 -17.41 -16.44 -4.72
C LYS A 39 -17.70 -16.03 -3.28
N SER A 40 -18.50 -14.98 -3.12
CA SER A 40 -18.97 -14.49 -1.83
C SER A 40 -20.36 -13.89 -2.02
N ASP A 41 -21.15 -13.90 -0.95
CA ASP A 41 -22.44 -13.22 -0.81
C ASP A 41 -22.28 -11.73 -0.47
N LYS A 42 -21.07 -11.32 -0.04
CA LYS A 42 -20.72 -9.92 0.23
C LYS A 42 -20.73 -9.06 -1.03
N LYS A 43 -21.05 -7.78 -0.87
CA LYS A 43 -21.12 -6.81 -1.98
C LYS A 43 -19.77 -6.62 -2.67
N PHE A 44 -18.67 -6.67 -1.92
CA PHE A 44 -17.32 -6.48 -2.43
C PHE A 44 -16.42 -7.67 -2.11
N ILE A 45 -15.49 -7.98 -3.03
CA ILE A 45 -14.41 -8.94 -2.77
C ILE A 45 -13.09 -8.21 -2.98
N LEU A 46 -12.25 -8.22 -1.94
CA LEU A 46 -11.02 -7.47 -1.87
C LEU A 46 -9.80 -8.39 -2.02
N GLY A 47 -9.00 -8.14 -3.05
CA GLY A 47 -7.71 -8.77 -3.28
C GLY A 47 -6.57 -7.74 -3.24
N LYS A 48 -5.34 -8.25 -3.14
CA LYS A 48 -4.14 -7.40 -3.16
C LYS A 48 -2.98 -8.10 -3.85
N TRP A 49 -2.27 -7.36 -4.68
CA TRP A 49 -0.98 -7.75 -5.24
C TRP A 49 0.00 -6.58 -5.08
N PRO A 50 1.18 -6.76 -4.47
CA PRO A 50 2.03 -5.62 -4.09
C PRO A 50 2.72 -4.93 -5.26
N PHE A 51 2.66 -5.50 -6.46
CA PHE A 51 3.24 -4.93 -7.69
C PHE A 51 2.16 -4.42 -8.64
N THR A 52 2.55 -3.62 -9.63
CA THR A 52 1.71 -3.27 -10.77
C THR A 52 2.03 -4.13 -11.99
N HIS A 53 1.00 -4.64 -12.66
CA HIS A 53 1.11 -5.24 -13.99
C HIS A 53 0.34 -4.39 -15.00
N ASP A 54 0.80 -4.31 -16.25
CA ASP A 54 0.08 -3.57 -17.32
C ASP A 54 -1.37 -4.02 -17.45
N ASP A 55 -1.61 -5.34 -17.37
CA ASP A 55 -2.92 -5.96 -17.40
C ASP A 55 -3.90 -5.34 -16.39
N PHE A 56 -3.43 -4.97 -15.18
CA PHE A 56 -4.29 -4.40 -14.14
C PHE A 56 -4.96 -3.11 -14.58
N PHE A 57 -4.37 -2.41 -15.55
CA PHE A 57 -4.87 -1.15 -16.08
C PHE A 57 -5.40 -1.30 -17.52
N GLY A 58 -5.49 -2.54 -18.01
CA GLY A 58 -6.01 -2.87 -19.33
C GLY A 58 -7.41 -3.48 -19.29
N LYS A 59 -7.86 -3.95 -20.46
CA LYS A 59 -9.21 -4.51 -20.67
C LYS A 59 -9.51 -5.72 -19.77
N LYS A 60 -8.49 -6.50 -19.39
CA LYS A 60 -8.62 -7.71 -18.56
C LYS A 60 -9.13 -7.44 -17.15
N TYR A 61 -8.89 -6.23 -16.62
CA TYR A 61 -9.29 -5.81 -15.28
C TYR A 61 -10.29 -4.65 -15.31
N LYS A 62 -11.05 -4.51 -16.41
CA LYS A 62 -12.06 -3.45 -16.55
C LYS A 62 -13.19 -3.57 -15.52
N ASP A 63 -13.50 -4.79 -15.08
CA ASP A 63 -14.52 -5.10 -14.07
C ASP A 63 -14.00 -4.95 -12.63
N TYR A 64 -12.73 -4.58 -12.45
CA TYR A 64 -12.13 -4.33 -11.14
C TYR A 64 -12.09 -2.83 -10.85
N ILE A 65 -12.37 -2.49 -9.60
CA ILE A 65 -11.93 -1.24 -8.99
C ILE A 65 -10.50 -1.44 -8.51
N LYS A 66 -9.63 -0.45 -8.74
CA LYS A 66 -8.22 -0.50 -8.37
C LYS A 66 -7.93 0.61 -7.40
N ILE A 67 -7.29 0.29 -6.28
CA ILE A 67 -6.74 1.29 -5.36
C ILE A 67 -5.22 1.19 -5.46
N PHE A 68 -4.63 2.13 -6.17
CA PHE A 68 -3.22 2.19 -6.50
C PHE A 68 -2.50 3.07 -5.47
N ILE A 69 -1.68 2.44 -4.62
CA ILE A 69 -0.96 3.11 -3.54
C ILE A 69 0.53 3.29 -3.84
N ILE A 70 1.07 4.46 -3.54
CA ILE A 70 2.51 4.76 -3.52
C ILE A 70 2.91 5.30 -2.15
N ARG A 71 4.21 5.32 -1.82
CA ARG A 71 4.74 5.83 -0.54
C ARG A 71 6.02 6.58 -0.79
N ASN A 72 6.35 7.55 0.06
CA ASN A 72 7.58 8.32 -0.06
C ASN A 72 8.79 7.36 -0.15
N PRO A 73 9.60 7.46 -1.23
CA PRO A 73 10.65 6.51 -1.51
C PRO A 73 11.72 6.44 -0.42
N LEU A 74 11.92 7.50 0.38
CA LEU A 74 12.86 7.47 1.50
C LEU A 74 12.52 6.32 2.46
N PHE A 75 11.24 6.16 2.81
CA PHE A 75 10.78 5.11 3.71
C PHE A 75 10.62 3.75 3.03
N VAL A 76 10.33 3.73 1.72
CA VAL A 76 10.27 2.49 0.93
C VAL A 76 11.64 1.83 0.91
N PHE A 77 12.69 2.55 0.50
CA PHE A 77 14.03 2.01 0.37
C PHE A 77 14.69 1.77 1.74
N SER A 78 14.38 2.57 2.75
CA SER A 78 14.77 2.26 4.14
C SER A 78 14.16 0.95 4.63
N SER A 79 12.90 0.68 4.29
CA SER A 79 12.25 -0.58 4.65
C SER A 79 12.80 -1.78 3.88
N LEU A 80 13.20 -1.59 2.62
CA LEU A 80 13.84 -2.62 1.81
C LEU A 80 15.26 -2.91 2.32
N ASN A 81 16.05 -1.90 2.64
CA ASN A 81 17.39 -2.06 3.22
C ASN A 81 17.34 -2.88 4.51
N LYS A 82 16.41 -2.57 5.43
CA LYS A 82 16.20 -3.34 6.67
C LYS A 82 15.76 -4.78 6.42
N ARG A 83 14.97 -5.05 5.38
CA ARG A 83 14.47 -6.39 5.05
C ARG A 83 15.55 -7.26 4.39
N PHE A 84 16.32 -6.67 3.49
CA PHE A 84 17.24 -7.39 2.62
C PHE A 84 18.72 -7.15 2.95
N ASN A 85 19.01 -6.45 4.04
CA ASN A 85 20.35 -6.04 4.43
C ASN A 85 21.12 -5.43 3.25
N TYR A 86 20.53 -4.39 2.64
CA TYR A 86 21.03 -3.69 1.45
C TYR A 86 21.13 -4.51 0.15
N LYS A 87 20.81 -5.82 0.16
CA LYS A 87 20.78 -6.68 -1.03
C LYS A 87 19.39 -6.67 -1.68
N ILE A 88 18.96 -5.51 -2.16
CA ILE A 88 17.61 -5.32 -2.72
C ILE A 88 17.44 -6.17 -4.00
N PRO A 89 16.38 -7.01 -4.09
CA PRO A 89 16.08 -7.79 -5.29
C PRO A 89 15.81 -6.93 -6.53
N ASN A 90 16.05 -7.49 -7.72
CA ASN A 90 15.91 -6.77 -8.99
C ASN A 90 14.49 -6.25 -9.26
N ASP A 91 13.47 -6.97 -8.82
CA ASP A 91 12.05 -6.58 -8.92
C ASP A 91 11.63 -5.52 -7.88
N HIS A 92 12.51 -5.18 -6.94
CA HIS A 92 12.30 -4.18 -5.87
C HIS A 92 13.25 -2.96 -6.01
N ASN A 93 13.97 -2.84 -7.13
CA ASN A 93 14.94 -1.77 -7.28
C ASN A 93 14.30 -0.39 -7.58
N PHE A 94 15.13 0.65 -7.59
CA PHE A 94 14.67 2.03 -7.82
C PHE A 94 14.05 2.23 -9.21
N VAL A 95 14.56 1.55 -10.25
CA VAL A 95 13.99 1.63 -11.60
C VAL A 95 12.55 1.09 -11.61
N CYS A 96 12.30 -0.05 -10.96
CA CYS A 96 10.96 -0.61 -10.80
C CYS A 96 10.03 0.33 -10.03
N TYR A 97 10.54 0.99 -8.98
CA TYR A 97 9.78 2.01 -8.24
C TYR A 97 9.43 3.20 -9.14
N ILE A 98 10.36 3.73 -9.92
CA ILE A 98 10.11 4.83 -10.86
C ILE A 98 9.09 4.43 -11.92
N ASN A 99 9.16 3.23 -12.49
CA ASN A 99 8.15 2.73 -13.44
C ASN A 99 6.75 2.64 -12.81
N THR A 100 6.69 2.31 -11.52
CA THR A 100 5.42 2.31 -10.78
C THR A 100 4.94 3.74 -10.54
N LEU A 101 5.85 4.65 -10.16
CA LEU A 101 5.56 6.05 -9.88
C LEU A 101 5.09 6.82 -11.13
N THR A 102 5.71 6.59 -12.29
CA THR A 102 5.27 7.21 -13.55
C THR A 102 3.86 6.79 -13.92
N ARG A 103 3.52 5.51 -13.70
CA ARG A 103 2.15 5.02 -13.86
C ARG A 103 1.19 5.65 -12.85
N PHE A 104 1.62 5.80 -11.60
CA PHE A 104 0.84 6.47 -10.57
C PHE A 104 0.55 7.93 -10.97
N ILE A 105 1.56 8.67 -11.43
CA ILE A 105 1.42 10.04 -11.96
C ILE A 105 0.41 10.07 -13.11
N LYS A 106 0.52 9.15 -14.08
CA LYS A 106 -0.43 9.06 -15.21
C LYS A 106 -1.88 9.03 -14.73
N TYR A 107 -2.22 8.11 -13.82
CA TYR A 107 -3.58 7.94 -13.31
C TYR A 107 -4.01 9.00 -12.31
N LYS A 108 -3.06 9.65 -11.63
CA LYS A 108 -3.35 10.80 -10.79
C LYS A 108 -3.71 12.03 -11.61
N THR A 109 -3.03 12.27 -12.72
CA THR A 109 -3.26 13.41 -13.62
C THR A 109 -4.42 13.17 -14.59
N ASN A 110 -4.63 11.93 -15.01
CA ASN A 110 -5.72 11.52 -15.91
C ASN A 110 -6.53 10.41 -15.23
N PRO A 111 -7.43 10.78 -14.30
CA PRO A 111 -8.20 9.81 -13.53
C PRO A 111 -9.16 9.01 -14.41
N GLU A 112 -9.30 7.72 -14.09
CA GLU A 112 -10.29 6.84 -14.69
C GLU A 112 -11.24 6.35 -13.59
N ASN A 113 -12.54 6.21 -13.88
CA ASN A 113 -13.59 5.96 -12.88
C ASN A 113 -13.37 4.72 -11.99
N ASN A 114 -12.59 3.74 -12.42
CA ASN A 114 -12.32 2.51 -11.66
C ASN A 114 -10.87 2.42 -11.16
N ILE A 115 -10.14 3.54 -11.12
CA ILE A 115 -8.76 3.62 -10.61
C ILE A 115 -8.64 4.81 -9.65
N TYR A 116 -8.43 4.48 -8.39
CA TYR A 116 -8.14 5.44 -7.32
C TYR A 116 -6.64 5.46 -7.06
N THR A 117 -6.08 6.65 -6.88
CA THR A 117 -4.67 6.82 -6.52
C THR A 117 -4.58 7.42 -5.12
N ILE A 118 -3.68 6.88 -4.29
CA ILE A 118 -3.46 7.39 -2.93
C ILE A 118 -1.99 7.28 -2.53
N LYS A 119 -1.49 8.28 -1.79
CA LYS A 119 -0.19 8.17 -1.13
C LYS A 119 -0.40 7.53 0.25
N TYR A 120 0.53 6.68 0.66
CA TYR A 120 0.55 6.08 2.00
C TYR A 120 0.43 7.15 3.08
N GLU A 121 1.11 8.28 2.92
CA GLU A 121 1.06 9.38 3.87
C GLU A 121 -0.36 9.96 4.02
N ASP A 122 -1.12 10.01 2.93
CA ASP A 122 -2.46 10.58 2.89
C ASP A 122 -3.52 9.62 3.46
N LEU A 123 -3.17 8.35 3.69
CA LEU A 123 -4.03 7.42 4.42
C LEU A 123 -4.35 7.90 5.84
N PHE A 124 -3.49 8.72 6.44
CA PHE A 124 -3.52 9.09 7.86
C PHE A 124 -3.83 10.57 8.10
N LYS A 125 -3.72 11.41 7.06
CA LYS A 125 -3.86 12.86 7.22
C LYS A 125 -5.31 13.25 7.47
N ASN A 126 -5.48 14.33 8.23
CA ASN A 126 -6.78 14.98 8.47
C ASN A 126 -7.88 13.96 8.80
N ASN A 127 -7.66 13.08 9.78
CA ASN A 127 -8.64 12.05 10.14
C ASN A 127 -9.07 11.15 8.96
N TYR A 128 -8.09 10.70 8.18
CA TYR A 128 -8.25 9.76 7.06
C TYR A 128 -9.06 10.33 5.86
N ASP A 129 -9.15 11.65 5.71
CA ASP A 129 -10.01 12.32 4.72
C ASP A 129 -9.89 11.76 3.30
N GLU A 130 -8.66 11.63 2.77
CA GLU A 130 -8.45 11.14 1.40
C GLU A 130 -8.85 9.68 1.23
N LEU A 131 -8.61 8.85 2.26
CA LEU A 131 -9.08 7.47 2.27
C LEU A 131 -10.61 7.43 2.32
N LYS A 132 -11.24 8.21 3.20
CA LYS A 132 -12.71 8.30 3.33
C LYS A 132 -13.36 8.71 2.01
N LYS A 133 -12.79 9.68 1.28
CA LYS A 133 -13.26 10.07 -0.06
C LYS A 133 -13.26 8.89 -1.03
N ILE A 134 -12.16 8.13 -1.09
CA ILE A 134 -12.08 6.94 -1.95
C ILE A 134 -13.12 5.89 -1.52
N LEU A 135 -13.25 5.62 -0.22
CA LEU A 135 -14.20 4.62 0.27
C LEU A 135 -15.64 5.00 -0.04
N ASN A 136 -15.98 6.28 0.13
CA ASN A 136 -17.32 6.82 -0.15
C ASN A 136 -17.63 6.79 -1.65
N ASP A 137 -16.67 7.15 -2.51
CA ASP A 137 -16.85 7.14 -3.97
C ASP A 137 -17.03 5.73 -4.53
N ILE A 138 -16.36 4.74 -3.95
CA ILE A 138 -16.58 3.31 -4.24
C ILE A 138 -17.98 2.84 -3.80
N GLY A 139 -18.61 3.55 -2.86
CA GLY A 139 -19.93 3.21 -2.32
C GLY A 139 -19.91 2.16 -1.22
N PHE A 140 -18.83 2.13 -0.41
CA PHE A 140 -18.82 1.37 0.84
C PHE A 140 -19.78 2.00 1.86
N GLN A 141 -20.30 1.17 2.76
CA GLN A 141 -21.03 1.59 3.95
C GLN A 141 -20.22 1.15 5.15
N TYR A 142 -19.80 2.09 5.98
CA TYR A 142 -18.91 1.84 7.12
C TYR A 142 -19.05 2.97 8.14
N ASP A 143 -18.59 2.71 9.35
CA ASP A 143 -18.34 3.74 10.37
C ASP A 143 -16.85 3.79 10.73
N ASP A 144 -16.45 4.82 11.48
CA ASP A 144 -15.04 5.07 11.81
C ASP A 144 -14.38 3.96 12.66
N SER A 145 -15.14 2.98 13.17
CA SER A 145 -14.57 1.83 13.86
C SER A 145 -13.65 1.00 12.99
N ILE A 146 -13.78 1.03 11.65
CA ILE A 146 -12.87 0.32 10.74
C ILE A 146 -11.41 0.79 10.86
N PHE A 147 -11.18 2.00 11.37
CA PHE A 147 -9.83 2.55 11.58
C PHE A 147 -9.23 2.17 12.94
N ASP A 148 -10.01 1.57 13.84
CA ASP A 148 -9.54 1.11 15.14
C ASP A 148 -9.11 -0.36 15.07
N ASN A 149 -7.83 -0.57 14.72
CA ASN A 149 -7.24 -1.89 14.63
C ASN A 149 -7.34 -2.72 15.92
N SER A 150 -7.57 -2.11 17.09
CA SER A 150 -7.72 -2.87 18.35
C SER A 150 -9.00 -3.72 18.39
N LYS A 151 -9.98 -3.42 17.52
CA LYS A 151 -11.24 -4.17 17.39
C LYS A 151 -11.15 -5.39 16.47
N TYR A 152 -10.01 -5.59 15.81
CA TYR A 152 -9.86 -6.62 14.77
C TYR A 152 -8.62 -7.48 15.01
N THR A 153 -8.67 -8.72 14.54
CA THR A 153 -7.48 -9.59 14.43
C THR A 153 -7.18 -9.81 12.97
N ASN A 154 -6.19 -9.08 12.46
CA ASN A 154 -5.81 -9.10 11.07
C ASN A 154 -4.88 -10.27 10.76
N VAL A 155 -5.11 -10.95 9.64
CA VAL A 155 -4.33 -12.12 9.22
C VAL A 155 -3.75 -11.89 7.83
N LEU A 156 -2.47 -12.23 7.66
CA LEU A 156 -1.82 -12.25 6.35
C LEU A 156 -1.27 -13.65 6.06
N ASN A 157 -1.64 -14.21 4.92
CA ASN A 157 -1.23 -15.54 4.47
C ASN A 157 -1.39 -16.66 5.54
N GLY A 158 -2.40 -16.57 6.41
CA GLY A 158 -2.61 -17.51 7.51
C GLY A 158 -1.52 -17.49 8.59
N ALA A 159 -0.72 -16.42 8.72
CA ALA A 159 0.23 -16.31 9.82
C ALA A 159 -0.49 -16.05 11.14
N ARG A 160 0.01 -16.65 12.22
CA ARG A 160 -0.42 -16.28 13.57
C ARG A 160 0.08 -14.88 13.93
N LEU A 161 -0.73 -14.14 14.68
CA LEU A 161 -0.30 -12.92 15.35
C LEU A 161 0.66 -13.28 16.49
N LEU A 162 1.71 -12.49 16.67
CA LEU A 162 2.68 -12.62 17.76
C LEU A 162 2.56 -11.40 18.68
N ASP A 163 2.71 -11.60 19.99
CA ASP A 163 2.62 -10.50 20.97
C ASP A 163 3.81 -9.53 20.90
N LYS A 164 4.96 -10.06 20.49
CA LYS A 164 6.21 -9.29 20.36
C LYS A 164 6.51 -8.99 18.90
N LYS A 165 7.11 -7.82 18.67
CA LYS A 165 7.57 -7.39 17.34
C LYS A 165 8.58 -8.40 16.77
N PRO A 166 8.28 -9.02 15.61
CA PRO A 166 9.21 -9.95 14.97
C PRO A 166 10.41 -9.23 14.35
N GLN A 167 11.43 -10.00 13.93
CA GLN A 167 12.55 -9.46 13.15
C GLN A 167 12.08 -9.05 11.75
N ASN A 168 12.71 -8.03 11.16
CA ASN A 168 12.31 -7.51 9.83
C ASN A 168 12.42 -8.55 8.70
N ASN A 169 13.32 -9.53 8.84
CA ASN A 169 13.54 -10.60 7.87
C ASN A 169 12.54 -11.76 8.03
N ASP A 170 11.84 -11.89 9.17
CA ASP A 170 10.69 -12.78 9.34
C ASP A 170 9.45 -12.14 8.70
N HIS A 171 9.48 -12.06 7.37
CA HIS A 171 8.57 -11.23 6.59
C HIS A 171 7.10 -11.48 6.91
N LYS A 172 6.70 -12.75 7.00
CA LYS A 172 5.30 -13.15 7.18
C LYS A 172 4.79 -12.72 8.55
N HIS A 173 5.50 -13.08 9.63
CA HIS A 173 5.09 -12.69 10.98
C HIS A 173 5.25 -11.19 11.22
N TYR A 174 6.32 -10.57 10.72
CA TYR A 174 6.53 -9.13 10.82
C TYR A 174 5.36 -8.37 10.20
N ARG A 175 4.92 -8.79 9.00
CA ARG A 175 3.83 -8.12 8.31
C ARG A 175 2.49 -8.33 9.02
N THR A 176 2.21 -9.54 9.51
CA THR A 176 1.02 -9.81 10.33
C THR A 176 1.03 -8.99 11.61
N TRP A 177 2.16 -8.90 12.31
CA TRP A 177 2.30 -8.02 13.48
C TRP A 177 2.02 -6.55 13.13
N GLN A 178 2.56 -6.07 12.01
CA GLN A 178 2.43 -4.68 11.58
C GLN A 178 0.98 -4.27 11.28
N ILE A 179 0.19 -5.12 10.61
CA ILE A 179 -1.22 -4.84 10.29
C ILE A 179 -2.15 -4.89 11.51
N ASN A 180 -1.65 -5.36 12.67
CA ASN A 180 -2.36 -5.34 13.95
C ASN A 180 -1.90 -4.20 14.88
N GLN A 181 -1.01 -3.31 14.41
CA GLN A 181 -0.64 -2.09 15.15
C GLN A 181 -1.66 -0.98 14.90
N PRO A 182 -1.72 0.09 15.73
CA PRO A 182 -2.60 1.24 15.48
C PRO A 182 -2.49 1.76 14.05
N PHE A 183 -3.62 2.16 13.46
CA PHE A 183 -3.67 2.67 12.08
C PHE A 183 -3.15 4.11 11.98
N ILE A 184 -1.84 4.26 12.13
CA ILE A 184 -1.13 5.54 12.09
C ILE A 184 0.04 5.49 11.09
N SER A 185 0.50 6.68 10.68
CA SER A 185 1.69 6.79 9.85
C SER A 185 2.90 6.22 10.59
N ASN A 186 3.57 5.27 9.95
CA ASN A 186 4.84 4.73 10.43
C ASN A 186 6.05 5.33 9.68
N ASN A 187 5.84 6.45 8.97
CA ASN A 187 6.92 7.27 8.44
C ASN A 187 7.52 8.08 9.58
N ASP A 188 8.74 7.73 9.96
CA ASP A 188 9.49 8.36 11.06
C ASP A 188 10.89 8.64 10.55
N ILE A 189 11.27 9.92 10.51
CA ILE A 189 12.52 10.40 9.91
C ILE A 189 13.73 9.74 10.59
N SER A 190 13.67 9.46 11.89
CA SER A 190 14.74 8.76 12.61
C SER A 190 14.98 7.33 12.13
N LYS A 191 14.04 6.77 11.35
CA LYS A 191 14.11 5.41 10.80
C LYS A 191 14.57 5.38 9.35
N ILE A 192 14.95 6.52 8.76
CA ILE A 192 15.58 6.55 7.44
C ILE A 192 16.93 5.80 7.52
N ASP A 193 17.11 4.86 6.61
CA ASP A 193 18.24 3.92 6.56
C ASP A 193 18.63 3.75 5.09
N LEU A 194 19.37 4.73 4.57
CA LEU A 194 19.76 4.87 3.18
C LEU A 194 21.23 5.26 3.10
N ASN A 195 21.94 4.80 2.06
CA ASN A 195 23.25 5.34 1.74
C ASN A 195 23.14 6.63 0.91
N GLU A 196 24.26 7.35 0.78
CA GLU A 196 24.33 8.62 0.05
C GLU A 196 23.84 8.49 -1.40
N ASP A 197 24.27 7.45 -2.12
CA ASP A 197 23.81 7.18 -3.49
C ASP A 197 22.28 7.03 -3.61
N GLN A 198 21.65 6.35 -2.65
CA GLN A 198 20.20 6.18 -2.60
C GLN A 198 19.51 7.52 -2.35
N ILE A 199 20.03 8.32 -1.41
CA ILE A 199 19.50 9.65 -1.11
C ILE A 199 19.57 10.52 -2.36
N GLU A 200 20.75 10.64 -2.98
CA GLU A 200 20.98 11.47 -4.16
C GLU A 200 20.03 11.07 -5.30
N LYS A 201 19.93 9.76 -5.60
CA LYS A 201 19.02 9.23 -6.63
C LYS A 201 17.56 9.56 -6.34
N ILE A 202 17.13 9.46 -5.09
CA ILE A 202 15.75 9.70 -4.70
C ILE A 202 15.40 11.18 -4.78
N VAL A 203 16.19 12.05 -4.14
CA VAL A 203 15.83 13.46 -3.94
C VAL A 203 16.01 14.31 -5.20
N ASN A 204 16.80 13.84 -6.17
CA ASN A 204 17.01 14.53 -7.45
C ASN A 204 16.16 13.95 -8.59
N ASN A 205 15.40 12.87 -8.37
CA ASN A 205 14.59 12.29 -9.44
C ASN A 205 13.34 13.11 -9.73
N GLN A 206 13.17 13.53 -10.98
CA GLN A 206 12.05 14.36 -11.43
C GLN A 206 10.66 13.77 -11.13
N TYR A 207 10.48 12.46 -11.24
CA TYR A 207 9.18 11.82 -10.98
C TYR A 207 8.88 11.77 -9.48
N VAL A 208 9.92 11.59 -8.66
CA VAL A 208 9.79 11.69 -7.20
C VAL A 208 9.36 13.11 -6.81
N LEU A 209 10.02 14.13 -7.36
CA LEU A 209 9.72 15.53 -7.08
C LEU A 209 8.31 15.96 -7.53
N GLN A 210 7.74 15.33 -8.55
CA GLN A 210 6.33 15.57 -8.93
C GLN A 210 5.31 15.14 -7.87
N ILE A 211 5.62 14.10 -7.08
CA ILE A 211 4.71 13.57 -6.05
C ILE A 211 5.10 14.04 -4.64
N TYR A 212 6.39 14.28 -4.43
CA TYR A 212 7.03 14.68 -3.17
C TYR A 212 7.98 15.86 -3.41
N PRO A 213 7.45 17.08 -3.70
CA PRO A 213 8.27 18.24 -4.05
C PRO A 213 9.23 18.66 -2.92
N ASP A 214 8.77 18.53 -1.67
CA ASP A 214 9.55 18.92 -0.49
C ASP A 214 10.45 17.79 0.02
N ILE A 215 10.68 16.71 -0.73
CA ILE A 215 11.43 15.55 -0.23
C ILE A 215 12.85 15.91 0.25
N LYS A 216 13.45 16.95 -0.35
CA LYS A 216 14.76 17.48 0.02
C LYS A 216 14.80 18.09 1.42
N SER A 217 13.70 18.63 1.93
CA SER A 217 13.66 19.24 3.27
C SER A 217 13.73 18.23 4.42
N THR A 218 13.77 16.93 4.09
CA THR A 218 13.99 15.85 5.08
C THR A 218 15.44 15.84 5.58
N PHE A 219 16.37 16.46 4.85
CA PHE A 219 17.80 16.56 5.15
C PHE A 219 18.19 18.03 5.26
#